data_AF-A0A3M6Q3E3-F1
#
_entry.id   AF-A0A3M6Q3E3-F1
#
_cell.length_a   1.000
_cell.length_b   1.000
_cell.length_c   1.000
_cell.angle_alpha   90.00
_cell.angle_beta   90.00
_cell.angle_gamma   90.00
#
_symmetry.space_group_name_H-M   'P 1'
#
loop_
_entity.id
_entity.type
_entity.pdbx_description
1 polymer ?
#
loop_
_entity_poly.entity_id
_entity_poly.type
_entity_poly.pdbx_seq_one_letter_code
_entity_poly.pdbx_strand_id
1 'polypeptide(L)'
;MLDVRTGLSAFAAAALLAACGGEADEGYDNNGNHPNPPVLQITKVEGRYHHGKDAPAAITKAALHLPQTPARTIHLPALDAVSKAALDDDSGPGAMLMAKAQAVAPTDSPAKLAQALEWVRSADGASHAALTIHAADAFGIRLGLLVHALPDQALLHVYSPQGQQVHTFSGADINALLRRNGAAGDHSEEGRTWWSPDLGGDTVTLHLTLPAGLSTQALQLALPRISHGLVDPSAFALDAASRQHGEHAQDGEQDPHGVQKYAPIPQASWCALDASCYKTGQAQRDAVARMHYIKNGNGYWCTGTLLNDALETDIPYLLTASHCVSSQTVANTLQTDWFFRSESCNASYVDARRTTRVRGATLLFSSNVSQGQDMALLALNDSAPEGTYLAGWDARLHNIWQDVYSIHHPAGGLAKITSGQTKRYGNCSRTTCQGDAHGRYYEVVWHEGTTQDGSSGAALFSYSNHVIGVLHGGFASCTAQSRPDYHGRLDLAFEAGMKNYLAAAQRPRF
;
A
#
# COMPACT_ATOMS: atom_id res chain seq x y z
N MET A 1 43.44 51.59 -54.11
CA MET A 1 42.43 51.27 -55.14
C MET A 1 41.27 50.64 -54.40
N LEU A 2 40.28 51.44 -53.99
CA LEU A 2 39.05 51.67 -54.76
C LEU A 2 38.52 50.35 -55.35
N ASP A 3 37.46 49.78 -54.77
CA ASP A 3 36.15 50.12 -55.31
C ASP A 3 34.97 49.78 -54.39
N VAL A 4 33.98 50.64 -54.53
CA VAL A 4 32.70 50.73 -53.82
C VAL A 4 31.71 49.76 -54.45
N ARG A 5 30.88 49.10 -53.63
CA ARG A 5 29.44 48.93 -53.94
C ARG A 5 28.60 48.63 -52.70
N THR A 6 27.95 49.69 -52.26
CA THR A 6 26.74 49.73 -51.43
C THR A 6 25.57 48.99 -52.11
N GLY A 7 24.80 48.26 -51.31
CA GLY A 7 23.51 47.66 -51.68
C GLY A 7 22.68 47.32 -50.44
N LEU A 8 21.76 48.24 -50.13
CA LEU A 8 20.58 48.22 -49.24
C LEU A 8 20.18 46.89 -48.58
N SER A 9 20.04 46.88 -47.24
CA SER A 9 18.76 46.91 -46.47
C SER A 9 18.05 45.55 -46.39
N ALA A 10 17.51 45.06 -45.28
CA ALA A 10 17.41 45.49 -43.88
C ALA A 10 16.91 44.25 -43.12
N PHE A 11 17.40 43.97 -41.90
CA PHE A 11 16.61 43.30 -40.87
C PHE A 11 17.11 43.77 -39.51
N ALA A 12 16.17 44.33 -38.74
CA ALA A 12 16.38 44.86 -37.40
C ALA A 12 16.76 43.73 -36.44
N ALA A 13 17.91 43.87 -35.76
CA ALA A 13 18.21 43.13 -34.56
C ALA A 13 17.68 43.95 -33.37
N ALA A 14 16.51 43.57 -32.85
CA ALA A 14 16.07 43.99 -31.53
C ALA A 14 16.66 43.02 -30.50
N ALA A 15 17.51 43.53 -29.62
CA ALA A 15 18.03 42.81 -28.47
C ALA A 15 16.88 42.48 -27.51
N LEU A 16 16.66 41.19 -27.24
CA LEU A 16 15.85 40.73 -26.12
C LEU A 16 16.78 40.48 -24.93
N LEU A 17 16.75 41.43 -24.00
CA LEU A 17 17.21 41.25 -22.63
C LEU A 17 16.37 40.14 -21.98
N ALA A 18 17.03 39.06 -21.57
CA ALA A 18 16.44 38.06 -20.70
C ALA A 18 16.19 38.69 -19.32
N ALA A 19 14.93 39.00 -19.04
CA ALA A 19 14.46 39.30 -17.70
C ALA A 19 14.00 38.01 -17.04
N CYS A 20 14.74 37.55 -16.03
CA CYS A 20 14.22 36.65 -15.02
C CYS A 20 13.14 37.40 -14.22
N GLY A 21 11.86 37.12 -14.50
CA GLY A 21 10.80 37.20 -13.49
C GLY A 21 10.55 35.76 -13.03
N GLY A 22 10.64 35.40 -11.75
CA GLY A 22 10.13 36.15 -10.62
C GLY A 22 8.60 36.03 -10.58
N GLU A 23 8.04 34.85 -10.81
CA GLU A 23 6.65 34.58 -10.46
C GLU A 23 6.54 34.67 -8.93
N ALA A 24 5.85 35.73 -8.54
CA ALA A 24 5.49 36.01 -7.17
C ALA A 24 4.67 34.84 -6.61
N ASP A 25 5.02 34.51 -5.38
CA ASP A 25 4.27 33.74 -4.39
C ASP A 25 2.75 34.02 -4.49
N GLU A 26 2.03 33.22 -5.27
CA GLU A 26 0.58 33.15 -5.15
C GLU A 26 0.28 32.31 -3.91
N GLY A 27 -0.35 32.98 -2.94
CA GLY A 27 -0.46 32.54 -1.56
C GLY A 27 -0.98 31.11 -1.40
N TYR A 28 -0.32 30.41 -0.47
CA TYR A 28 -0.85 29.23 0.20
C TYR A 28 -2.26 29.52 0.75
N ASP A 29 -3.29 29.08 0.03
CA ASP A 29 -4.60 28.86 0.64
C ASP A 29 -4.54 27.55 1.44
N ASN A 30 -4.38 27.69 2.76
CA ASN A 30 -4.34 26.58 3.72
C ASN A 30 -5.70 25.88 3.91
N ASN A 31 -6.73 26.17 3.10
CA ASN A 31 -8.04 25.51 3.19
C ASN A 31 -8.21 24.25 2.33
N GLY A 32 -7.18 23.78 1.61
CA GLY A 32 -7.22 22.48 0.95
C GLY A 32 -8.28 22.33 -0.14
N ASN A 33 -8.85 23.42 -0.64
CA ASN A 33 -9.89 23.41 -1.66
C ASN A 33 -9.31 23.88 -3.00
N HIS A 34 -8.42 23.07 -3.58
CA HIS A 34 -8.07 23.25 -4.98
C HIS A 34 -9.28 22.80 -5.83
N PRO A 35 -9.92 23.67 -6.62
CA PRO A 35 -10.98 23.23 -7.50
C PRO A 35 -10.45 22.14 -8.42
N ASN A 36 -11.16 21.00 -8.47
CA ASN A 36 -10.77 19.91 -9.35
C ASN A 36 -10.59 20.44 -10.78
N PRO A 37 -9.53 20.03 -11.48
CA PRO A 37 -9.35 20.42 -12.88
C PRO A 37 -10.56 19.97 -13.71
N PRO A 38 -10.84 20.65 -14.85
CA PRO A 38 -11.88 20.21 -15.77
C PRO A 38 -11.70 18.72 -16.15
N VAL A 39 -12.79 18.00 -16.37
CA VAL A 39 -12.76 16.57 -16.72
C VAL A 39 -12.83 16.40 -18.24
N LEU A 40 -11.86 15.68 -18.80
CA LEU A 40 -11.82 15.27 -20.20
C LEU A 40 -12.95 14.28 -20.50
N GLN A 41 -13.50 14.32 -21.72
CA GLN A 41 -14.51 13.37 -22.19
C GLN A 41 -13.86 12.03 -22.62
N ILE A 42 -13.01 11.48 -21.76
CA ILE A 42 -12.28 10.23 -21.95
C ILE A 42 -12.86 9.20 -20.99
N THR A 43 -13.43 8.14 -21.55
CA THR A 43 -14.04 7.04 -20.79
C THR A 43 -13.27 5.73 -20.95
N LYS A 44 -12.13 5.75 -21.64
CA LYS A 44 -11.25 4.61 -21.84
C LYS A 44 -9.81 5.09 -22.00
N VAL A 45 -8.88 4.43 -21.32
CA VAL A 45 -7.44 4.67 -21.41
C VAL A 45 -6.73 3.32 -21.54
N GLU A 46 -5.79 3.24 -22.47
CA GLU A 46 -4.95 2.05 -22.65
C GLU A 46 -3.88 1.99 -21.54
N GLY A 47 -3.46 0.77 -21.20
CA GLY A 47 -2.41 0.59 -20.21
C GLY A 47 -1.03 0.83 -20.81
N ARG A 48 -0.05 1.10 -19.94
CA ARG A 48 1.34 1.30 -20.33
C ARG A 48 2.28 0.95 -19.18
N TYR A 49 3.54 0.67 -19.49
CA TYR A 49 4.55 0.59 -18.44
C TYR A 49 4.85 1.97 -17.86
N HIS A 50 5.14 2.01 -16.57
CA HIS A 50 5.60 3.21 -15.91
C HIS A 50 6.94 3.66 -16.52
N HIS A 51 7.08 4.96 -16.80
CA HIS A 51 8.29 5.53 -17.42
C HIS A 51 9.11 6.38 -16.44
N GLY A 52 8.64 6.52 -15.19
CA GLY A 52 9.34 7.27 -14.16
C GLY A 52 10.65 6.59 -13.78
N LYS A 53 11.71 7.39 -13.64
CA LYS A 53 12.88 6.99 -12.86
C LYS A 53 12.45 6.99 -11.39
N ASP A 54 12.70 5.88 -10.68
CA ASP A 54 12.43 5.78 -9.24
C ASP A 54 12.87 7.08 -8.52
N ALA A 55 11.96 7.73 -7.79
CA ALA A 55 12.41 8.42 -6.60
C ALA A 55 12.99 7.33 -5.69
N PRO A 56 14.25 7.45 -5.21
CA PRO A 56 14.87 6.39 -4.44
C PRO A 56 13.93 5.99 -3.31
N ALA A 57 13.59 4.70 -3.22
CA ALA A 57 12.87 4.15 -2.09
C ALA A 57 13.50 4.73 -0.82
N ALA A 58 12.67 5.29 0.07
CA ALA A 58 13.06 5.96 1.31
C ALA A 58 14.45 5.53 1.80
N ILE A 59 15.46 6.37 1.56
CA ILE A 59 16.90 6.18 1.82
C ILE A 59 17.18 4.96 2.71
N THR A 60 17.40 3.80 2.09
CA THR A 60 17.93 2.59 2.72
C THR A 60 19.44 2.78 2.93
N LYS A 61 19.82 3.64 3.87
CA LYS A 61 21.19 3.59 4.38
C LYS A 61 21.29 2.34 5.25
N ALA A 62 22.32 1.54 5.02
CA ALA A 62 22.66 0.45 5.93
C ALA A 62 22.76 1.00 7.36
N ALA A 63 22.30 0.22 8.34
CA ALA A 63 22.33 0.57 9.78
C ALA A 63 23.71 1.01 10.30
N LEU A 64 24.76 0.72 9.53
CA LEU A 64 26.16 1.07 9.78
C LEU A 64 26.48 2.54 10.12
N HIS A 65 25.56 3.50 9.92
CA HIS A 65 25.83 4.92 10.17
C HIS A 65 25.05 5.52 11.35
N LEU A 66 24.22 4.76 12.06
CA LEU A 66 23.56 5.27 13.26
C LEU A 66 24.54 5.26 14.45
N PRO A 67 24.56 6.31 15.30
CA PRO A 67 25.33 6.29 16.53
C PRO A 67 24.96 5.08 17.40
N GLN A 68 25.94 4.53 18.10
CA GLN A 68 25.72 3.51 19.10
C GLN A 68 24.96 4.13 20.28
N THR A 69 23.67 3.86 20.34
CA THR A 69 22.74 4.42 21.33
C THR A 69 22.19 3.27 22.18
N PRO A 70 22.28 3.33 23.53
CA PRO A 70 21.61 2.36 24.40
C PRO A 70 20.13 2.26 24.06
N ALA A 71 19.62 1.03 23.93
CA ALA A 71 18.22 0.78 23.63
C ALA A 71 17.61 -0.08 24.73
N ARG A 72 16.69 0.50 25.51
CA ARG A 72 15.88 -0.28 26.45
C ARG A 72 14.99 -1.23 25.65
N THR A 73 14.94 -2.50 26.06
CA THR A 73 14.05 -3.48 25.44
C THR A 73 12.77 -3.64 26.26
N ILE A 74 11.61 -3.53 25.61
CA ILE A 74 10.31 -3.89 26.16
C ILE A 74 9.93 -5.25 25.59
N HIS A 75 9.78 -6.22 26.49
CA HIS A 75 9.33 -7.56 26.13
C HIS A 75 7.82 -7.66 26.28
N LEU A 76 7.16 -8.04 25.19
CA LEU A 76 5.74 -8.35 25.16
C LEU A 76 5.57 -9.88 25.05
N PRO A 77 4.58 -10.45 25.76
CA PRO A 77 4.30 -11.88 25.67
C PRO A 77 3.71 -12.22 24.29
N ALA A 78 3.75 -13.51 23.94
CA ALA A 78 3.00 -14.02 22.82
C ALA A 78 1.49 -13.79 23.03
N LEU A 79 0.76 -13.60 21.93
CA LEU A 79 -0.70 -13.53 21.98
C LEU A 79 -1.29 -14.91 22.36
N ASP A 80 -2.39 -14.90 23.11
CA ASP A 80 -3.08 -16.12 23.51
C ASP A 80 -3.74 -16.83 22.32
N ALA A 81 -4.11 -18.11 22.51
CA ALA A 81 -4.69 -18.93 21.47
C ALA A 81 -6.04 -18.38 20.93
N VAL A 82 -6.80 -17.66 21.76
CA VAL A 82 -8.08 -17.04 21.38
C VAL A 82 -7.83 -15.88 20.41
N SER A 83 -6.83 -15.04 20.71
CA SER A 83 -6.39 -13.94 19.85
C SER A 83 -5.85 -14.44 18.51
N LYS A 84 -5.20 -15.62 18.49
CA LYS A 84 -4.73 -16.31 17.28
C LYS A 84 -5.90 -16.92 16.47
N ALA A 85 -6.92 -17.46 17.13
CA ALA A 85 -8.10 -18.04 16.48
C ALA A 85 -9.07 -16.98 15.91
N ALA A 86 -9.07 -15.76 16.45
CA ALA A 86 -9.87 -14.64 15.97
C ALA A 86 -9.43 -14.06 14.61
N LEU A 87 -8.51 -14.74 13.90
CA LEU A 87 -8.22 -14.48 12.48
C LEU A 87 -9.43 -14.79 11.58
N ASP A 88 -10.25 -15.78 11.96
CA ASP A 88 -11.35 -16.29 11.13
C ASP A 88 -12.68 -15.55 11.31
N ASP A 89 -12.86 -14.77 12.39
CA ASP A 89 -14.15 -14.18 12.79
C ASP A 89 -14.19 -12.63 12.70
N ASP A 90 -13.03 -11.99 12.49
CA ASP A 90 -12.87 -10.52 12.39
C ASP A 90 -12.35 -10.08 11.00
N SER A 91 -12.42 -10.97 10.00
CA SER A 91 -12.29 -10.58 8.59
C SER A 91 -13.55 -9.82 8.19
N GLY A 92 -13.41 -8.51 7.96
CA GLY A 92 -14.40 -7.79 7.16
C GLY A 92 -14.58 -8.50 5.80
N PRO A 93 -15.67 -8.27 5.06
CA PRO A 93 -15.99 -9.03 3.85
C PRO A 93 -14.79 -9.12 2.90
N GLY A 94 -14.13 -10.28 2.81
CA GLY A 94 -13.03 -10.56 1.89
C GLY A 94 -11.65 -9.96 2.20
N ALA A 95 -11.45 -9.23 3.31
CA ALA A 95 -10.12 -8.77 3.74
C ALA A 95 -9.47 -9.79 4.69
N MET A 96 -8.21 -10.17 4.47
CA MET A 96 -7.55 -11.15 5.33
C MET A 96 -6.90 -10.48 6.53
N LEU A 97 -7.35 -10.81 7.74
CA LEU A 97 -6.66 -10.41 8.97
C LEU A 97 -5.31 -11.13 9.07
N MET A 98 -4.24 -10.40 9.40
CA MET A 98 -2.88 -10.96 9.51
C MET A 98 -2.13 -10.52 10.77
N ALA A 99 -2.55 -9.43 11.42
CA ALA A 99 -2.01 -8.98 12.70
C ALA A 99 -3.11 -8.49 13.64
N LYS A 100 -2.89 -8.64 14.95
CA LYS A 100 -3.77 -8.10 15.99
C LYS A 100 -3.07 -6.99 16.77
N ALA A 101 -3.85 -6.01 17.22
CA ALA A 101 -3.35 -5.00 18.14
C ALA A 101 -2.91 -5.62 19.47
N GLN A 102 -1.74 -5.24 19.99
CA GLN A 102 -1.27 -5.63 21.31
C GLN A 102 -0.83 -4.38 22.08
N ALA A 103 -1.34 -4.19 23.30
CA ALA A 103 -1.03 -3.02 24.13
C ALA A 103 0.41 -3.04 24.65
N VAL A 104 1.00 -1.85 24.81
CA VAL A 104 2.35 -1.63 25.35
C VAL A 104 2.25 -0.66 26.54
N ALA A 105 1.74 -1.17 27.67
CA ALA A 105 1.52 -0.38 28.89
C ALA A 105 2.75 0.41 29.42
N PRO A 106 4.00 -0.07 29.26
CA PRO A 106 5.18 0.69 29.70
C PRO A 106 5.45 1.98 28.90
N THR A 107 4.80 2.19 27.75
CA THR A 107 5.03 3.36 26.87
C THR A 107 3.74 4.02 26.37
N ASP A 108 2.61 3.74 27.01
CA ASP A 108 1.27 4.16 26.59
C ASP A 108 0.94 5.65 26.72
N SER A 109 1.89 6.47 27.20
CA SER A 109 1.73 7.91 27.33
C SER A 109 3.06 8.63 27.09
N PRO A 110 3.03 9.93 26.74
CA PRO A 110 4.25 10.70 26.51
C PRO A 110 5.25 10.67 27.66
N ALA A 111 4.76 10.76 28.90
CA ALA A 111 5.61 10.70 30.08
C ALA A 111 6.29 9.33 30.24
N LYS A 112 5.56 8.23 30.04
CA LYS A 112 6.10 6.88 30.16
C LYS A 112 7.11 6.56 29.06
N LEU A 113 6.82 6.93 27.81
CA LEU A 113 7.79 6.75 26.72
C LEU A 113 9.05 7.58 26.95
N ALA A 114 8.91 8.85 27.36
CA ALA A 114 10.07 9.69 27.68
C ALA A 114 10.94 9.11 28.81
N GLN A 115 10.34 8.46 29.81
CA GLN A 115 11.07 7.74 30.87
C GLN A 115 11.75 6.44 30.38
N ALA A 116 11.24 5.83 29.32
CA ALA A 116 11.83 4.63 28.73
C ALA A 116 13.01 4.94 27.79
N LEU A 117 13.15 6.20 27.36
CA LEU A 117 14.19 6.66 26.45
C LEU A 117 15.42 7.15 27.21
N GLU A 118 16.57 6.56 26.90
CA GLU A 118 17.88 7.03 27.39
C GLU A 118 18.56 7.90 26.33
N TRP A 119 18.59 9.22 26.58
CA TRP A 119 19.16 10.18 25.63
C TRP A 119 20.67 10.29 25.77
N VAL A 120 21.38 10.10 24.65
CA VAL A 120 22.81 10.34 24.50
C VAL A 120 23.02 11.54 23.60
N ARG A 121 23.90 12.46 23.99
CA ARG A 121 24.25 13.64 23.19
C ARG A 121 25.57 13.40 22.45
N SER A 122 25.55 13.54 21.13
CA SER A 122 26.73 13.38 20.27
C SER A 122 27.58 14.65 20.24
N ALA A 123 28.80 14.53 19.71
CA ALA A 123 29.78 15.62 19.66
C ALA A 123 29.33 16.81 18.79
N ASP A 124 28.51 16.57 17.77
CA ASP A 124 27.87 17.60 16.94
C ASP A 124 26.67 18.27 17.62
N GLY A 125 26.33 17.83 18.84
CA GLY A 125 25.21 18.35 19.60
C GLY A 125 23.86 17.78 19.18
N ALA A 126 23.77 16.73 18.37
CA ALA A 126 22.51 15.99 18.24
C ALA A 126 22.22 15.16 19.50
N SER A 127 20.95 14.88 19.76
CA SER A 127 20.51 13.98 20.82
C SER A 127 19.90 12.73 20.19
N HIS A 128 20.26 11.57 20.71
CA HIS A 128 19.85 10.26 20.20
C HIS A 128 19.24 9.43 21.34
N ALA A 129 18.15 8.71 21.06
CA ALA A 129 17.60 7.72 21.98
C ALA A 129 16.99 6.55 21.20
N ALA A 130 17.09 5.33 21.73
CA ALA A 130 16.55 4.15 21.10
C ALA A 130 15.65 3.34 22.04
N LEU A 131 14.66 2.67 21.47
CA LEU A 131 13.77 1.76 22.16
C LEU A 131 13.57 0.52 21.29
N THR A 132 13.74 -0.66 21.87
CA THR A 132 13.49 -1.94 21.20
C THR A 132 12.20 -2.56 21.74
N ILE A 133 11.32 -2.99 20.85
CA ILE A 133 10.18 -3.83 21.18
C ILE A 133 10.49 -5.24 20.71
N HIS A 134 10.40 -6.20 21.62
CA HIS A 134 10.44 -7.63 21.33
C HIS A 134 9.08 -8.23 21.70
N ALA A 135 8.34 -8.74 20.72
CA ALA A 135 7.05 -9.40 20.95
C ALA A 135 7.17 -10.89 20.62
N ALA A 136 7.13 -11.74 21.64
CA ALA A 136 7.34 -13.17 21.46
C ALA A 136 6.36 -13.76 20.43
N ASP A 137 6.87 -14.65 19.57
CA ASP A 137 6.15 -15.31 18.46
C ASP A 137 5.62 -14.38 17.35
N ALA A 138 5.90 -13.08 17.39
CA ALA A 138 5.46 -12.19 16.32
C ALA A 138 6.25 -12.46 15.04
N PHE A 139 5.54 -12.59 13.92
CA PHE A 139 6.15 -12.73 12.60
C PHE A 139 6.51 -11.38 11.94
N GLY A 140 5.98 -10.30 12.49
CA GLY A 140 6.22 -8.92 12.08
C GLY A 140 5.67 -7.98 13.15
N ILE A 141 6.24 -6.77 13.24
CA ILE A 141 5.80 -5.76 14.21
C ILE A 141 5.68 -4.42 13.53
N ARG A 142 4.52 -3.78 13.71
CA ARG A 142 4.33 -2.35 13.40
C ARG A 142 4.09 -1.56 14.67
N LEU A 143 4.93 -0.57 14.93
CA LEU A 143 4.82 0.34 16.07
C LEU A 143 3.74 1.38 15.81
N GLY A 144 2.73 1.49 16.69
CA GLY A 144 1.74 2.56 16.63
C GLY A 144 2.16 3.73 17.52
N LEU A 145 2.83 4.73 16.95
CA LEU A 145 3.26 5.94 17.66
C LEU A 145 2.15 6.98 17.66
N LEU A 146 1.51 7.20 18.81
CA LEU A 146 0.57 8.28 19.02
C LEU A 146 1.34 9.60 19.17
N VAL A 147 1.15 10.51 18.23
CA VAL A 147 1.86 11.79 18.19
C VAL A 147 1.07 12.88 18.91
N HIS A 148 1.65 13.43 19.98
CA HIS A 148 1.15 14.65 20.65
C HIS A 148 1.93 15.88 20.18
N ALA A 149 3.25 15.76 20.09
CA ALA A 149 4.13 16.77 19.49
C ALA A 149 5.37 16.09 18.91
N LEU A 150 5.69 16.42 17.65
CA LEU A 150 6.87 15.91 16.96
C LEU A 150 7.51 17.08 16.19
N PRO A 151 8.73 17.51 16.55
CA PRO A 151 9.43 18.55 15.79
C PRO A 151 9.69 18.09 14.36
N ASP A 152 9.47 18.96 13.37
CA ASP A 152 9.63 18.63 11.96
C ASP A 152 11.05 18.15 11.60
N GLN A 153 12.06 18.64 12.33
CA GLN A 153 13.46 18.29 12.11
C GLN A 153 13.89 16.98 12.81
N ALA A 154 13.02 16.37 13.62
CA ALA A 154 13.30 15.08 14.23
C ALA A 154 13.39 13.99 13.14
N LEU A 155 14.22 12.97 13.37
CA LEU A 155 14.28 11.79 12.52
C LEU A 155 13.89 10.55 13.34
N LEU A 156 13.04 9.71 12.75
CA LEU A 156 12.66 8.41 13.26
C LEU A 156 13.26 7.36 12.34
N HIS A 157 14.11 6.51 12.91
CA HIS A 157 14.73 5.38 12.24
C HIS A 157 14.10 4.09 12.77
N VAL A 158 13.63 3.23 11.88
CA VAL A 158 13.05 1.93 12.23
C VAL A 158 13.88 0.84 11.56
N TYR A 159 14.34 -0.12 12.35
CA TYR A 159 15.16 -1.24 11.89
C TYR A 159 14.98 -2.46 12.79
N SER A 160 15.29 -3.66 12.31
CA SER A 160 15.45 -4.83 13.17
C SER A 160 16.91 -4.94 13.64
N PRO A 161 17.19 -5.37 14.88
CA PRO A 161 18.57 -5.45 15.39
C PRO A 161 19.50 -6.34 14.55
N GLN A 162 18.95 -7.36 13.91
CA GLN A 162 19.66 -8.29 13.03
C GLN A 162 19.59 -7.87 11.55
N GLY A 163 18.77 -6.88 11.21
CA GLY A 163 18.53 -6.42 9.84
C GLY A 163 19.56 -5.41 9.36
N GLN A 164 19.81 -5.43 8.06
CA GLN A 164 20.69 -4.47 7.40
C GLN A 164 19.94 -3.20 6.95
N GLN A 165 18.61 -3.25 6.86
CA GLN A 165 17.77 -2.15 6.35
C GLN A 165 17.27 -1.24 7.48
N VAL A 166 17.45 0.07 7.27
CA VAL A 166 16.89 1.12 8.13
C VAL A 166 15.95 1.97 7.31
N HIS A 167 14.73 2.14 7.79
CA HIS A 167 13.79 3.11 7.24
C HIS A 167 13.85 4.41 8.05
N THR A 168 14.06 5.53 7.37
CA THR A 168 14.14 6.85 8.00
C THR A 168 12.98 7.73 7.58
N PHE A 169 12.34 8.35 8.57
CA PHE A 169 11.22 9.27 8.41
C PHE A 169 11.54 10.58 9.13
N SER A 170 11.23 11.71 8.49
CA SER A 170 11.32 13.01 9.17
C SER A 170 10.06 13.29 9.98
N GLY A 171 10.17 14.13 10.99
CA GLY A 171 9.01 14.67 11.71
C GLY A 171 8.06 15.40 10.76
N ALA A 172 8.60 16.14 9.79
CA ALA A 172 7.83 16.82 8.77
C ALA A 172 6.95 15.87 7.94
N ASP A 173 7.52 14.73 7.49
CA ASP A 173 6.79 13.70 6.73
C ASP A 173 5.63 13.14 7.56
N ILE A 174 5.90 12.77 8.82
CA ILE A 174 4.91 12.18 9.73
C ILE A 174 3.82 13.21 10.04
N ASN A 175 4.18 14.45 10.38
CA ASN A 175 3.23 15.52 10.66
C ASN A 175 2.37 15.85 9.43
N ALA A 176 2.92 15.80 8.22
CA ALA A 176 2.14 15.98 7.00
C ALA A 176 1.08 14.87 6.82
N LEU A 177 1.44 13.60 7.06
CA LEU A 177 0.48 12.48 7.03
C LEU A 177 -0.63 12.69 8.06
N LEU A 178 -0.29 13.00 9.31
CA LEU A 178 -1.29 13.18 10.37
C LEU A 178 -2.18 14.42 10.16
N ARG A 179 -1.63 15.50 9.60
CA ARG A 179 -2.45 16.65 9.16
C ARG A 179 -3.45 16.26 8.08
N ARG A 180 -3.07 15.38 7.15
CA ARG A 180 -3.97 14.85 6.11
C ARG A 180 -5.13 14.05 6.72
N ASN A 181 -4.89 13.26 7.76
CA ASN A 181 -5.96 12.59 8.52
C ASN A 181 -6.93 13.62 9.14
N GLY A 182 -6.39 14.63 9.80
CA GLY A 182 -7.18 15.71 10.39
C GLY A 182 -7.98 16.52 9.36
N ALA A 183 -7.39 16.82 8.20
CA ALA A 183 -8.07 17.49 7.09
C ALA A 183 -9.21 16.63 6.50
N ALA A 184 -9.07 15.31 6.54
CA ALA A 184 -10.14 14.36 6.22
C ALA A 184 -11.16 14.16 7.36
N GLY A 185 -11.05 14.92 8.46
CA GLY A 185 -11.98 14.94 9.59
C GLY A 185 -11.67 13.98 10.74
N ASP A 186 -10.55 13.25 10.69
CA ASP A 186 -10.17 12.33 11.76
C ASP A 186 -9.16 12.95 12.73
N HIS A 187 -9.67 13.41 13.88
CA HIS A 187 -8.88 13.95 14.99
C HIS A 187 -8.75 12.96 16.17
N SER A 188 -9.17 11.71 15.98
CA SER A 188 -9.09 10.66 17.00
C SER A 188 -7.63 10.27 17.29
N GLU A 189 -7.42 9.36 18.25
CA GLU A 189 -6.11 8.75 18.46
C GLU A 189 -5.64 7.95 17.24
N GLU A 190 -6.55 7.28 16.51
CA GLU A 190 -6.19 6.60 15.25
C GLU A 190 -5.65 7.60 14.22
N GLY A 191 -6.35 8.72 14.03
CA GLY A 191 -5.95 9.80 13.11
C GLY A 191 -4.62 10.46 13.47
N ARG A 192 -4.20 10.40 14.75
CA ARG A 192 -2.94 10.93 15.27
C ARG A 192 -1.86 9.85 15.49
N THR A 193 -2.15 8.59 15.15
CA THR A 193 -1.18 7.50 15.27
C THR A 193 -0.44 7.30 13.94
N TRP A 194 0.89 7.39 13.98
CA TRP A 194 1.73 6.95 12.88
C TRP A 194 2.12 5.48 13.08
N TRP A 195 2.05 4.70 12.01
CA TRP A 195 2.39 3.28 12.02
C TRP A 195 3.71 3.04 11.29
N SER A 196 4.70 2.49 11.98
CA SER A 196 5.98 2.11 11.37
C SER A 196 5.79 1.10 10.23
N PRO A 197 6.78 0.95 9.33
CA PRO A 197 6.82 -0.20 8.45
C PRO A 197 6.90 -1.52 9.23
N ASP A 198 6.36 -2.58 8.66
CA ASP A 198 6.71 -3.96 9.05
C ASP A 198 8.05 -4.36 8.43
N LEU A 199 8.96 -4.87 9.26
CA LEU A 199 10.30 -5.33 8.86
C LEU A 199 10.45 -6.85 8.94
N GLY A 200 9.38 -7.56 9.32
CA GLY A 200 9.41 -8.97 9.66
C GLY A 200 10.12 -9.23 11.00
N GLY A 201 9.93 -10.45 11.50
CA GLY A 201 10.49 -10.92 12.76
C GLY A 201 9.78 -10.37 14.00
N ASP A 202 10.28 -10.80 15.15
CA ASP A 202 9.69 -10.57 16.47
C ASP A 202 10.26 -9.35 17.21
N THR A 203 11.16 -8.62 16.54
CA THR A 203 11.93 -7.54 17.17
C THR A 203 12.10 -6.34 16.25
N VAL A 204 11.74 -5.16 16.74
CA VAL A 204 11.91 -3.89 16.04
C VAL A 204 12.50 -2.83 16.97
N THR A 205 13.42 -2.03 16.45
CA THR A 205 14.02 -0.90 17.15
C THR A 205 13.59 0.41 16.52
N LEU A 206 13.09 1.32 17.35
CA LEU A 206 12.89 2.72 17.03
C LEU A 206 14.08 3.52 17.57
N HIS A 207 14.79 4.21 16.69
CA HIS A 207 15.84 5.16 17.05
C HIS A 207 15.41 6.57 16.65
N LEU A 208 15.43 7.47 17.63
CA LEU A 208 15.07 8.87 17.53
C LEU A 208 16.33 9.73 17.47
N THR A 209 16.40 10.62 16.50
CA THR A 209 17.44 11.64 16.39
C THR A 209 16.83 13.03 16.44
N LEU A 210 17.31 13.87 17.36
CA LEU A 210 16.97 15.28 17.45
C LEU A 210 18.22 16.13 17.12
N PRO A 211 18.18 16.97 16.08
CA PRO A 211 19.25 17.91 15.76
C PRO A 211 19.66 18.82 16.93
N ALA A 212 20.85 19.41 16.82
CA ALA A 212 21.36 20.34 17.82
C ALA A 212 20.42 21.54 18.06
N GLY A 213 20.25 21.90 19.33
CA GLY A 213 19.38 22.99 19.75
C GLY A 213 17.94 22.58 20.07
N LEU A 214 17.52 21.36 19.73
CA LEU A 214 16.20 20.84 20.12
C LEU A 214 16.24 20.20 21.50
N SER A 215 15.29 20.61 22.34
CA SER A 215 15.04 20.01 23.64
C SER A 215 14.34 18.65 23.47
N THR A 216 14.74 17.65 24.25
CA THR A 216 14.11 16.32 24.23
C THR A 216 12.66 16.36 24.71
N GLN A 217 12.29 17.38 25.49
CA GLN A 217 10.92 17.64 25.94
C GLN A 217 10.00 18.16 24.82
N ALA A 218 10.55 18.63 23.70
CA ALA A 218 9.77 19.00 22.52
C ALA A 218 9.16 17.77 21.82
N LEU A 219 9.70 16.58 22.08
CA LEU A 219 9.16 15.31 21.61
C LEU A 219 8.14 14.76 22.62
N GLN A 220 6.87 14.71 22.22
CA GLN A 220 5.80 14.10 22.99
C GLN A 220 5.14 13.02 22.15
N LEU A 221 5.64 11.80 22.31
CA LEU A 221 5.17 10.60 21.63
C LEU A 221 4.73 9.56 22.66
N ALA A 222 3.72 8.77 22.35
CA ALA A 222 3.42 7.54 23.08
C ALA A 222 3.48 6.35 22.11
N LEU A 223 3.82 5.18 22.64
CA LEU A 223 3.70 3.90 21.95
C LEU A 223 2.71 3.04 22.76
N PRO A 224 1.39 3.26 22.63
CA PRO A 224 0.39 2.53 23.40
C PRO A 224 0.14 1.12 22.90
N ARG A 225 0.50 0.80 21.66
CA ARG A 225 0.26 -0.51 21.05
C ARG A 225 1.18 -0.79 19.87
N ILE A 226 1.30 -2.06 19.55
CA ILE A 226 1.84 -2.57 18.29
C ILE A 226 0.76 -3.30 17.51
N SER A 227 1.00 -3.51 16.21
CA SER A 227 0.35 -4.56 15.43
C SER A 227 1.26 -5.78 15.46
N HIS A 228 0.80 -6.86 16.09
CA HIS A 228 1.51 -8.12 16.27
C HIS A 228 1.16 -9.06 15.11
N GLY A 229 2.13 -9.30 14.23
CA GLY A 229 2.00 -10.19 13.07
C GLY A 229 1.80 -11.64 13.48
N LEU A 230 0.71 -12.24 13.04
CA LEU A 230 0.32 -13.63 13.32
C LEU A 230 0.64 -14.58 12.16
N VAL A 231 1.04 -14.04 11.02
CA VAL A 231 1.32 -14.78 9.79
C VAL A 231 2.73 -14.46 9.32
N ASP A 232 3.52 -15.48 8.98
CA ASP A 232 4.88 -15.34 8.47
C ASP A 232 4.89 -14.89 6.99
N PRO A 233 5.35 -13.68 6.66
CA PRO A 233 5.53 -13.26 5.28
C PRO A 233 6.95 -13.54 4.74
N SER A 234 7.86 -14.04 5.59
CA SER A 234 9.31 -14.06 5.38
C SER A 234 9.86 -15.40 4.93
N ALA A 235 9.13 -16.51 5.08
CA ALA A 235 9.66 -17.84 4.85
C ALA A 235 9.75 -18.29 3.37
N PHE A 236 9.66 -17.33 2.44
CA PHE A 236 10.17 -17.48 1.07
C PHE A 236 11.28 -16.49 0.71
N ALA A 237 11.90 -15.86 1.71
CA ALA A 237 13.28 -15.41 1.59
C ALA A 237 14.22 -16.63 1.60
N LEU A 238 13.95 -17.64 0.76
CA LEU A 238 15.06 -18.30 0.10
C LEU A 238 15.55 -17.30 -0.95
N ASP A 239 16.33 -16.34 -0.50
CA ASP A 239 17.02 -15.40 -1.37
C ASP A 239 17.91 -16.16 -2.36
N ALA A 240 18.55 -15.43 -3.27
CA ALA A 240 19.49 -16.02 -4.22
C ALA A 240 20.61 -16.87 -3.56
N ALA A 241 20.87 -16.73 -2.25
CA ALA A 241 21.89 -17.50 -1.54
C ALA A 241 21.44 -18.93 -1.23
N SER A 242 20.14 -19.17 -1.01
CA SER A 242 19.62 -20.52 -0.76
C SER A 242 19.54 -21.37 -2.02
N ARG A 243 19.65 -20.76 -3.22
CA ARG A 243 19.87 -21.48 -4.49
C ARG A 243 21.16 -22.30 -4.47
N GLN A 244 22.13 -21.97 -3.61
CA GLN A 244 23.42 -22.67 -3.55
C GLN A 244 23.36 -23.97 -2.72
N HIS A 245 22.31 -24.19 -1.91
CA HIS A 245 22.26 -25.30 -0.94
C HIS A 245 21.23 -26.40 -1.24
N GLY A 246 20.38 -26.28 -2.27
CA GLY A 246 19.55 -27.38 -2.73
C GLY A 246 18.50 -27.89 -1.72
N GLU A 247 18.13 -27.08 -0.73
CA GLU A 247 17.08 -27.44 0.24
C GLU A 247 15.70 -27.35 -0.41
N HIS A 248 15.10 -28.51 -0.65
CA HIS A 248 13.69 -28.64 -0.94
C HIS A 248 12.91 -28.28 0.33
N ALA A 249 12.05 -27.25 0.25
CA ALA A 249 11.01 -27.00 1.25
C ALA A 249 9.92 -28.07 1.13
N GLN A 250 10.23 -29.30 1.56
CA GLN A 250 9.26 -30.34 1.84
C GLN A 250 9.60 -30.91 3.21
N ASP A 251 8.57 -30.97 4.05
CA ASP A 251 8.52 -31.53 5.41
C ASP A 251 8.67 -30.48 6.52
N GLY A 252 7.56 -30.24 7.23
CA GLY A 252 7.49 -29.35 8.37
C GLY A 252 8.32 -29.88 9.53
N GLU A 253 9.36 -29.14 9.89
CA GLU A 253 10.18 -29.43 11.06
C GLU A 253 9.38 -29.13 12.35
N GLN A 254 9.26 -30.15 13.21
CA GLN A 254 8.61 -30.03 14.51
C GLN A 254 9.57 -29.36 15.50
N ASP A 255 9.21 -28.17 15.96
CA ASP A 255 9.84 -27.51 17.12
C ASP A 255 9.62 -28.39 18.38
N PRO A 256 10.68 -28.69 19.17
CA PRO A 256 10.57 -29.41 20.44
C PRO A 256 9.67 -28.75 21.51
N HIS A 257 9.16 -27.53 21.26
CA HIS A 257 8.20 -26.84 22.12
C HIS A 257 6.72 -26.97 21.69
N GLY A 258 6.40 -27.76 20.66
CA GLY A 258 5.02 -28.11 20.31
C GLY A 258 4.19 -26.98 19.68
N VAL A 259 4.82 -25.89 19.26
CA VAL A 259 4.18 -24.88 18.40
C VAL A 259 4.34 -25.34 16.95
N GLN A 260 3.24 -25.72 16.30
CA GLN A 260 3.22 -25.86 14.85
C GLN A 260 3.45 -24.48 14.23
N LYS A 261 4.65 -24.24 13.71
CA LYS A 261 4.92 -23.12 12.81
C LYS A 261 4.12 -23.39 11.53
N TYR A 262 3.01 -22.67 11.34
CA TYR A 262 2.14 -22.81 10.16
C TYR A 262 2.89 -22.42 8.86
N ALA A 263 2.35 -22.85 7.72
CA ALA A 263 2.98 -22.79 6.40
C ALA A 263 3.59 -21.41 6.01
N PRO A 264 4.74 -21.39 5.29
CA PRO A 264 5.65 -20.24 5.12
C PRO A 264 5.18 -19.05 4.24
N ILE A 265 4.00 -19.18 3.61
CA ILE A 265 3.14 -18.13 3.02
C ILE A 265 1.74 -18.72 3.19
N PRO A 266 0.70 -17.93 3.51
CA PRO A 266 -0.66 -18.43 3.46
C PRO A 266 -0.91 -19.07 2.09
N GLN A 267 -1.11 -20.38 2.11
CA GLN A 267 -1.29 -21.11 0.87
C GLN A 267 -2.66 -20.74 0.33
N ALA A 268 -2.65 -20.23 -0.90
CA ALA A 268 -3.86 -20.17 -1.68
C ALA A 268 -4.46 -21.58 -1.75
N SER A 269 -5.78 -21.64 -1.80
CA SER A 269 -6.54 -22.89 -1.91
C SER A 269 -6.08 -23.72 -3.11
N TRP A 270 -6.26 -25.04 -3.04
CA TRP A 270 -5.67 -26.01 -3.98
C TRP A 270 -6.03 -25.80 -5.45
N CYS A 271 -7.13 -25.12 -5.76
CA CYS A 271 -7.55 -24.82 -7.12
C CYS A 271 -7.05 -23.46 -7.63
N ALA A 272 -6.36 -22.67 -6.80
CA ALA A 272 -5.84 -21.38 -7.18
C ALA A 272 -4.68 -21.52 -8.19
N LEU A 273 -4.69 -20.67 -9.21
CA LEU A 273 -3.81 -20.81 -10.36
C LEU A 273 -2.70 -19.77 -10.29
N ASP A 274 -1.45 -20.22 -10.41
CA ASP A 274 -0.32 -19.32 -10.34
C ASP A 274 -0.30 -18.32 -11.51
N ALA A 275 -0.30 -17.02 -11.21
CA ALA A 275 -0.37 -15.97 -12.23
C ALA A 275 0.82 -16.01 -13.20
N SER A 276 1.96 -16.53 -12.76
CA SER A 276 3.16 -16.69 -13.60
C SER A 276 3.04 -17.81 -14.65
N CYS A 277 2.02 -18.68 -14.58
CA CYS A 277 1.75 -19.71 -15.59
C CYS A 277 1.02 -19.20 -16.83
N TYR A 278 0.42 -18.02 -16.78
CA TYR A 278 -0.52 -17.54 -17.80
C TYR A 278 0.05 -16.38 -18.60
N LYS A 279 -0.28 -16.36 -19.90
CA LYS A 279 -0.02 -15.24 -20.82
C LYS A 279 -1.11 -14.18 -20.77
N THR A 280 -2.35 -14.58 -20.47
CA THR A 280 -3.46 -13.66 -20.22
C THR A 280 -3.08 -12.69 -19.11
N GLY A 281 -3.27 -11.39 -19.34
CA GLY A 281 -2.93 -10.37 -18.34
C GLY A 281 -1.45 -10.25 -18.01
N GLN A 282 -0.53 -10.68 -18.89
CA GLN A 282 0.92 -10.68 -18.59
C GLN A 282 1.44 -9.31 -18.13
N ALA A 283 1.01 -8.21 -18.76
CA ALA A 283 1.37 -6.86 -18.36
C ALA A 283 0.59 -6.42 -17.11
N GLN A 284 -0.70 -6.73 -17.05
CA GLN A 284 -1.59 -6.42 -15.92
C GLN A 284 -1.10 -7.02 -14.61
N ARG A 285 -0.44 -8.18 -14.66
CA ARG A 285 0.22 -8.81 -13.51
C ARG A 285 1.26 -7.91 -12.86
N ASP A 286 1.95 -7.07 -13.63
CA ASP A 286 2.93 -6.10 -13.12
C ASP A 286 2.27 -4.81 -12.59
N ALA A 287 0.94 -4.68 -12.69
CA ALA A 287 0.16 -3.60 -12.08
C ALA A 287 -0.42 -3.97 -10.71
N VAL A 288 -0.37 -5.25 -10.32
CA VAL A 288 -1.03 -5.76 -9.11
C VAL A 288 -0.06 -5.76 -7.93
N ALA A 289 -0.53 -5.25 -6.79
CA ALA A 289 0.18 -5.28 -5.53
C ALA A 289 -0.65 -5.98 -4.44
N ARG A 290 0.06 -6.64 -3.52
CA ARG A 290 -0.50 -7.02 -2.22
C ARG A 290 -0.46 -5.80 -1.32
N MET A 291 -1.58 -5.48 -0.69
CA MET A 291 -1.71 -4.37 0.23
C MET A 291 -1.63 -4.87 1.67
N HIS A 292 -0.87 -4.17 2.52
CA HIS A 292 -0.88 -4.35 3.97
C HIS A 292 -1.24 -3.02 4.63
N TYR A 293 -2.31 -2.98 5.42
CA TYR A 293 -2.77 -1.77 6.10
C TYR A 293 -3.20 -2.07 7.53
N ILE A 294 -3.21 -1.03 8.37
CA ILE A 294 -3.68 -1.09 9.76
C ILE A 294 -5.05 -0.42 9.88
N LYS A 295 -5.96 -1.08 10.59
CA LYS A 295 -7.26 -0.53 10.98
C LYS A 295 -7.56 -0.92 12.42
N ASN A 296 -7.78 0.06 13.27
CA ASN A 296 -8.00 -0.12 14.72
C ASN A 296 -6.88 -0.93 15.40
N GLY A 297 -5.63 -0.77 14.93
CA GLY A 297 -4.45 -1.50 15.39
C GLY A 297 -4.26 -2.92 14.84
N ASN A 298 -5.27 -3.49 14.20
CA ASN A 298 -5.17 -4.78 13.50
C ASN A 298 -4.60 -4.58 12.10
N GLY A 299 -3.79 -5.53 11.62
CA GLY A 299 -3.22 -5.52 10.27
C GLY A 299 -3.96 -6.45 9.34
N TYR A 300 -4.16 -6.03 8.09
CA TYR A 300 -4.94 -6.74 7.09
C TYR A 300 -4.25 -6.77 5.74
N TRP A 301 -4.52 -7.82 4.97
CA TRP A 301 -4.17 -7.91 3.56
C TRP A 301 -5.38 -7.78 2.63
N CYS A 302 -5.16 -7.05 1.54
CA CYS A 302 -6.04 -6.96 0.38
C CYS A 302 -5.19 -6.91 -0.91
N THR A 303 -5.83 -6.75 -2.05
CA THR A 303 -5.20 -6.55 -3.35
C THR A 303 -5.46 -5.13 -3.86
N GLY A 304 -4.50 -4.55 -4.57
CA GLY A 304 -4.66 -3.30 -5.31
C GLY A 304 -4.10 -3.39 -6.73
N THR A 305 -4.55 -2.52 -7.63
CA THR A 305 -4.11 -2.48 -9.03
C THR A 305 -3.78 -1.04 -9.45
N LEU A 306 -2.60 -0.79 -10.02
CA LEU A 306 -2.26 0.53 -10.57
C LEU A 306 -3.09 0.82 -11.81
N LEU A 307 -3.56 2.06 -11.93
CA LEU A 307 -4.26 2.56 -13.10
C LEU A 307 -3.43 3.62 -13.82
N ASN A 308 -3.52 3.62 -15.15
CA ASN A 308 -3.08 4.75 -15.95
C ASN A 308 -4.12 5.89 -15.89
N ASP A 309 -3.71 7.12 -16.17
CA ASP A 309 -4.58 8.28 -16.31
C ASP A 309 -4.52 8.86 -17.73
N ALA A 310 -5.53 9.65 -18.09
CA ALA A 310 -5.67 10.20 -19.43
C ALA A 310 -4.54 11.17 -19.85
N LEU A 311 -3.81 11.71 -18.87
CA LEU A 311 -2.67 12.60 -19.10
C LEU A 311 -1.33 11.87 -19.00
N GLU A 312 -1.34 10.56 -18.71
CA GLU A 312 -0.15 9.74 -18.54
C GLU A 312 0.84 10.33 -17.52
N THR A 313 0.35 10.89 -16.41
CA THR A 313 1.13 11.67 -15.43
C THR A 313 2.12 10.87 -14.61
N ASP A 314 2.11 9.54 -14.71
CA ASP A 314 2.89 8.62 -13.88
C ASP A 314 2.56 8.74 -12.37
N ILE A 315 1.41 9.34 -12.03
CA ILE A 315 0.87 9.29 -10.67
C ILE A 315 0.49 7.83 -10.37
N PRO A 316 0.96 7.25 -9.25
CA PRO A 316 0.65 5.87 -8.88
C PRO A 316 -0.76 5.75 -8.30
N TYR A 317 -1.77 5.85 -9.16
CA TYR A 317 -3.16 5.66 -8.80
C TYR A 317 -3.44 4.19 -8.51
N LEU A 318 -3.67 3.83 -7.25
CA LEU A 318 -3.97 2.46 -6.83
C LEU A 318 -5.48 2.29 -6.63
N LEU A 319 -6.08 1.42 -7.42
CA LEU A 319 -7.46 0.98 -7.30
C LEU A 319 -7.57 -0.19 -6.31
N THR A 320 -8.55 -0.15 -5.41
CA THR A 320 -8.84 -1.23 -4.45
C THR A 320 -10.30 -1.17 -3.98
N ALA A 321 -10.69 -2.01 -3.02
CA ALA A 321 -12.02 -2.02 -2.43
C ALA A 321 -12.15 -1.03 -1.26
N SER A 322 -13.31 -0.40 -1.12
CA SER A 322 -13.56 0.56 -0.04
C SER A 322 -13.56 -0.13 1.33
N HIS A 323 -14.09 -1.35 1.45
CA HIS A 323 -14.06 -2.07 2.73
C HIS A 323 -12.62 -2.37 3.23
N CYS A 324 -11.63 -2.44 2.31
CA CYS A 324 -10.22 -2.51 2.68
C CYS A 324 -9.72 -1.15 3.17
N VAL A 325 -9.83 -0.12 2.34
CA VAL A 325 -9.35 1.23 2.65
C VAL A 325 -10.45 2.26 2.40
N SER A 326 -11.18 2.62 3.46
CA SER A 326 -12.31 3.56 3.38
C SER A 326 -12.02 4.96 3.94
N SER A 327 -10.87 5.18 4.55
CA SER A 327 -10.52 6.45 5.21
C SER A 327 -9.06 6.82 4.97
N GLN A 328 -8.78 8.13 5.05
CA GLN A 328 -7.42 8.66 4.93
C GLN A 328 -6.50 8.10 6.02
N THR A 329 -7.03 7.92 7.25
CA THR A 329 -6.30 7.32 8.36
C THR A 329 -5.80 5.93 8.03
N VAL A 330 -6.62 5.07 7.42
CA VAL A 330 -6.18 3.74 6.98
C VAL A 330 -5.24 3.84 5.78
N ALA A 331 -5.52 4.71 4.80
CA ALA A 331 -4.66 4.90 3.62
C ALA A 331 -3.23 5.32 3.99
N ASN A 332 -3.07 6.14 5.04
CA ASN A 332 -1.76 6.54 5.56
C ASN A 332 -0.93 5.38 6.15
N THR A 333 -1.56 4.26 6.49
CA THR A 333 -0.85 3.07 7.02
C THR A 333 -0.42 2.09 5.93
N LEU A 334 -0.79 2.34 4.67
CA LEU A 334 -0.64 1.39 3.58
C LEU A 334 0.83 1.09 3.28
N GLN A 335 1.14 -0.20 3.23
CA GLN A 335 2.32 -0.75 2.57
C GLN A 335 1.87 -1.55 1.34
N THR A 336 2.65 -1.53 0.27
CA THR A 336 2.36 -2.30 -0.95
C THR A 336 3.55 -3.15 -1.35
N ASP A 337 3.32 -4.46 -1.53
CA ASP A 337 4.31 -5.40 -2.04
C ASP A 337 4.10 -5.61 -3.54
N TRP A 338 5.12 -5.27 -4.32
CA TRP A 338 5.14 -5.36 -5.77
C TRP A 338 5.89 -6.59 -6.23
N PHE A 339 5.51 -7.11 -7.38
CA PHE A 339 6.08 -8.34 -7.96
C PHE A 339 6.03 -9.51 -6.96
N PHE A 340 5.06 -9.53 -6.03
CA PHE A 340 4.91 -10.57 -5.04
C PHE A 340 4.22 -11.81 -5.63
N ARG A 341 4.96 -12.50 -6.50
CA ARG A 341 4.50 -13.65 -7.29
C ARG A 341 5.61 -14.68 -7.41
N SER A 342 5.27 -15.89 -7.87
CA SER A 342 6.29 -16.88 -8.18
C SER A 342 7.21 -16.37 -9.29
N GLU A 343 8.49 -16.73 -9.21
CA GLU A 343 9.53 -16.37 -10.19
C GLU A 343 9.20 -16.93 -11.60
N SER A 344 8.66 -18.15 -11.64
CA SER A 344 8.13 -18.81 -12.82
C SER A 344 6.93 -19.66 -12.48
N CYS A 345 6.22 -20.19 -13.48
CA CYS A 345 5.07 -21.06 -13.28
C CYS A 345 5.33 -22.18 -12.25
N ASN A 346 4.54 -22.18 -11.17
CA ASN A 346 4.61 -23.11 -10.04
C ASN A 346 5.97 -23.15 -9.32
N ALA A 347 6.81 -22.12 -9.49
CA ALA A 347 8.06 -22.03 -8.76
C ALA A 347 7.80 -21.85 -7.27
N SER A 348 8.66 -22.47 -6.47
CA SER A 348 8.72 -22.28 -5.03
C SER A 348 9.42 -20.98 -4.64
N TYR A 349 9.98 -20.22 -5.58
CA TYR A 349 10.69 -18.96 -5.31
C TYR A 349 9.85 -17.75 -5.71
N VAL A 350 10.03 -16.65 -4.98
CA VAL A 350 9.40 -15.36 -5.31
C VAL A 350 10.24 -14.64 -6.36
N ASP A 351 9.58 -13.89 -7.24
CA ASP A 351 10.23 -13.01 -8.22
C ASP A 351 11.25 -12.10 -7.52
N ALA A 352 12.50 -12.14 -8.00
CA ALA A 352 13.61 -11.39 -7.41
C ALA A 352 13.44 -9.86 -7.49
N ARG A 353 12.52 -9.38 -8.34
CA ARG A 353 12.16 -7.96 -8.41
C ARG A 353 11.29 -7.50 -7.25
N ARG A 354 10.83 -8.41 -6.38
CA ARG A 354 9.98 -8.09 -5.22
C ARG A 354 10.51 -6.86 -4.49
N THR A 355 9.64 -5.89 -4.28
CA THR A 355 9.97 -4.67 -3.55
C THR A 355 8.72 -4.13 -2.85
N THR A 356 8.93 -3.40 -1.76
CA THR A 356 7.84 -2.86 -0.94
C THR A 356 7.89 -1.34 -0.93
N ARG A 357 6.72 -0.70 -0.90
CA ARG A 357 6.55 0.74 -0.62
C ARG A 357 5.83 0.91 0.72
N VAL A 358 6.21 1.91 1.50
CA VAL A 358 5.86 1.97 2.94
C VAL A 358 5.38 3.35 3.42
N ARG A 359 5.30 4.35 2.55
CA ARG A 359 4.91 5.72 2.93
C ARG A 359 3.41 6.00 2.93
N GLY A 360 2.55 4.98 2.80
CA GLY A 360 1.11 5.16 2.76
C GLY A 360 0.61 5.77 1.45
N ALA A 361 -0.62 6.27 1.48
CA ALA A 361 -1.29 6.85 0.33
C ALA A 361 -2.26 7.97 0.73
N THR A 362 -2.60 8.81 -0.25
CA THR A 362 -3.72 9.76 -0.16
C THR A 362 -4.99 9.11 -0.70
N LEU A 363 -6.09 9.18 0.07
CA LEU A 363 -7.40 8.69 -0.36
C LEU A 363 -8.08 9.74 -1.26
N LEU A 364 -8.33 9.39 -2.51
CA LEU A 364 -8.89 10.30 -3.52
C LEU A 364 -10.39 10.10 -3.73
N PHE A 365 -10.83 8.85 -3.64
CA PHE A 365 -12.23 8.45 -3.78
C PHE A 365 -12.48 7.21 -2.92
N SER A 366 -13.65 7.15 -2.29
CA SER A 366 -14.14 5.94 -1.63
C SER A 366 -15.66 5.92 -1.71
N SER A 367 -16.20 4.79 -2.14
CA SER A 367 -17.63 4.50 -2.11
C SER A 367 -17.83 3.13 -1.50
N ASN A 368 -18.43 3.05 -0.32
CA ASN A 368 -18.74 1.78 0.33
C ASN A 368 -19.94 1.06 -0.32
N VAL A 369 -20.28 -0.12 0.19
CA VAL A 369 -21.38 -0.95 -0.31
C VAL A 369 -22.78 -0.32 -0.14
N SER A 370 -23.00 0.54 0.86
CA SER A 370 -24.30 1.21 1.02
C SER A 370 -24.45 2.37 0.03
N GLN A 371 -23.37 3.08 -0.26
CA GLN A 371 -23.36 4.26 -1.14
C GLN A 371 -23.15 3.91 -2.62
N GLY A 372 -22.44 2.83 -2.92
CA GLY A 372 -22.12 2.47 -4.30
C GLY A 372 -21.50 1.09 -4.46
N GLN A 373 -20.29 1.07 -5.05
CA GLN A 373 -19.70 -0.12 -5.69
C GLN A 373 -18.56 -0.75 -4.86
N ASP A 374 -18.41 -0.36 -3.59
CA ASP A 374 -17.33 -0.84 -2.72
C ASP A 374 -15.94 -0.64 -3.34
N MET A 375 -15.64 0.58 -3.76
CA MET A 375 -14.45 0.92 -4.53
C MET A 375 -13.73 2.12 -3.92
N ALA A 376 -12.40 2.08 -3.90
CA ALA A 376 -11.55 3.18 -3.47
C ALA A 376 -10.43 3.43 -4.49
N LEU A 377 -10.09 4.71 -4.68
CA LEU A 377 -8.95 5.16 -5.46
C LEU A 377 -7.98 5.90 -4.53
N LEU A 378 -6.73 5.49 -4.57
CA LEU A 378 -5.64 6.06 -3.78
C LEU A 378 -4.57 6.65 -4.71
N ALA A 379 -3.82 7.65 -4.26
CA ALA A 379 -2.52 8.00 -4.83
C ALA A 379 -1.44 7.58 -3.83
N LEU A 380 -0.54 6.67 -4.22
CA LEU A 380 0.58 6.28 -3.36
C LEU A 380 1.52 7.47 -3.13
N ASN A 381 2.02 7.60 -1.90
CA ASN A 381 2.98 8.66 -1.56
C ASN A 381 4.39 8.34 -2.08
N ASP A 382 4.72 7.06 -2.23
CA ASP A 382 5.91 6.61 -2.94
C ASP A 382 5.62 6.47 -4.45
N SER A 383 6.62 6.71 -5.30
CA SER A 383 6.54 6.31 -6.71
C SER A 383 6.31 4.81 -6.86
N ALA A 384 5.56 4.43 -7.90
CA ALA A 384 5.46 3.03 -8.30
C ALA A 384 6.87 2.52 -8.66
N PRO A 385 7.23 1.28 -8.29
CA PRO A 385 8.53 0.72 -8.66
C PRO A 385 8.77 0.67 -10.16
N GLU A 386 10.03 0.78 -10.56
CA GLU A 386 10.46 0.47 -11.93
C GLU A 386 9.95 -0.91 -12.37
N GLY A 387 9.48 -0.99 -13.63
CA GLY A 387 8.95 -2.22 -14.22
C GLY A 387 7.48 -2.50 -13.89
N THR A 388 6.81 -1.64 -13.11
CA THR A 388 5.37 -1.72 -12.92
C THR A 388 4.59 -1.30 -14.16
N TYR A 389 3.42 -1.91 -14.34
CA TYR A 389 2.47 -1.55 -15.37
C TYR A 389 1.37 -0.67 -14.76
N LEU A 390 0.95 0.36 -15.48
CA LEU A 390 -0.24 1.16 -15.18
C LEU A 390 -1.38 0.60 -16.02
N ALA A 391 -2.33 -0.08 -15.38
CA ALA A 391 -3.41 -0.75 -16.10
C ALA A 391 -4.33 0.24 -16.81
N GLY A 392 -4.69 -0.11 -18.05
CA GLY A 392 -5.75 0.58 -18.77
C GLY A 392 -7.12 0.26 -18.17
N TRP A 393 -8.07 1.14 -18.39
CA TRP A 393 -9.42 1.03 -17.85
C TRP A 393 -10.46 1.43 -18.90
N ASP A 394 -11.65 0.87 -18.77
CA ASP A 394 -12.79 1.17 -19.64
C ASP A 394 -14.02 1.42 -18.77
N ALA A 395 -14.33 2.70 -18.55
CA ALA A 395 -15.43 3.16 -17.71
C ALA A 395 -16.75 3.29 -18.48
N ARG A 396 -16.85 2.73 -19.69
CA ARG A 396 -18.12 2.62 -20.41
C ARG A 396 -18.96 1.49 -19.79
N LEU A 397 -20.26 1.49 -20.09
CA LEU A 397 -21.12 0.37 -19.76
C LEU A 397 -20.68 -0.88 -20.53
N HIS A 398 -20.40 -1.98 -19.83
CA HIS A 398 -20.03 -3.24 -20.45
C HIS A 398 -21.17 -4.23 -20.54
N ASN A 399 -21.02 -5.24 -21.39
CA ASN A 399 -21.96 -6.35 -21.49
C ASN A 399 -21.94 -7.20 -20.21
N ILE A 400 -23.11 -7.67 -19.78
CA ILE A 400 -23.26 -8.61 -18.67
C ILE A 400 -22.86 -10.05 -19.03
N TRP A 401 -22.58 -10.35 -20.30
CA TRP A 401 -22.02 -11.62 -20.77
C TRP A 401 -20.73 -11.37 -21.55
N GLN A 402 -19.59 -11.48 -20.86
CA GLN A 402 -18.27 -11.40 -21.46
C GLN A 402 -17.26 -12.19 -20.63
N ASP A 403 -16.22 -12.67 -21.31
CA ASP A 403 -15.07 -13.29 -20.66
C ASP A 403 -14.28 -12.25 -19.88
N VAL A 404 -13.90 -12.63 -18.67
CA VAL A 404 -13.17 -11.79 -17.71
C VAL A 404 -12.11 -12.59 -16.96
N TYR A 405 -11.12 -11.90 -16.43
CA TYR A 405 -10.13 -12.49 -15.53
C TYR A 405 -9.78 -11.52 -14.40
N SER A 406 -9.21 -12.05 -13.33
CA SER A 406 -8.72 -11.26 -12.19
C SER A 406 -7.35 -11.78 -11.76
N ILE A 407 -6.47 -10.87 -11.35
CA ILE A 407 -5.15 -11.19 -10.77
C ILE A 407 -5.14 -10.64 -9.35
N HIS A 408 -4.86 -11.50 -8.36
CA HIS A 408 -5.11 -11.19 -6.96
C HIS A 408 -4.19 -11.93 -6.00
N HIS A 409 -4.20 -11.53 -4.72
CA HIS A 409 -3.45 -12.15 -3.63
C HIS A 409 -4.37 -12.90 -2.65
N PRO A 410 -4.86 -14.11 -3.00
CA PRO A 410 -5.72 -14.88 -2.11
C PRO A 410 -4.93 -15.32 -0.87
N ALA A 411 -5.57 -15.22 0.29
CA ALA A 411 -4.95 -15.34 1.60
C ALA A 411 -3.73 -14.42 1.78
N GLY A 412 -3.62 -13.31 1.05
CA GLY A 412 -2.40 -12.50 1.05
C GLY A 412 -1.17 -13.26 0.53
N GLY A 413 -1.35 -14.38 -0.16
CA GLY A 413 -0.28 -15.18 -0.73
C GLY A 413 0.30 -14.61 -2.04
N LEU A 414 1.10 -15.42 -2.73
CA LEU A 414 1.64 -15.08 -4.05
C LEU A 414 0.52 -14.83 -5.06
N ALA A 415 0.74 -13.90 -5.99
CA ALA A 415 -0.27 -13.54 -6.98
C ALA A 415 -0.80 -14.76 -7.75
N LYS A 416 -2.13 -14.88 -7.81
CA LYS A 416 -2.89 -15.89 -8.54
C LYS A 416 -3.74 -15.24 -9.62
N ILE A 417 -4.20 -16.04 -10.57
CA ILE A 417 -5.12 -15.63 -11.63
C ILE A 417 -6.38 -16.49 -11.61
N THR A 418 -7.52 -15.88 -11.89
CA THR A 418 -8.81 -16.57 -12.11
C THR A 418 -9.42 -16.10 -13.39
N SER A 419 -10.15 -16.98 -14.08
CA SER A 419 -10.82 -16.68 -15.34
C SER A 419 -12.26 -17.15 -15.29
N GLY A 420 -13.16 -16.41 -15.93
CA GLY A 420 -14.59 -16.67 -15.86
C GLY A 420 -15.39 -15.75 -16.77
N GLN A 421 -16.66 -15.59 -16.43
CA GLN A 421 -17.58 -14.76 -17.18
C GLN A 421 -18.49 -13.96 -16.26
N THR A 422 -18.75 -12.71 -16.64
CA THR A 422 -19.90 -11.98 -16.09
C THR A 422 -21.18 -12.71 -16.52
N LYS A 423 -22.20 -12.74 -15.65
CA LYS A 423 -23.49 -13.39 -15.94
C LYS A 423 -24.67 -12.41 -15.91
N ARG A 424 -24.65 -11.46 -14.98
CA ARG A 424 -25.67 -10.43 -14.78
C ARG A 424 -25.14 -9.33 -13.88
N TYR A 425 -25.95 -8.31 -13.66
CA TYR A 425 -25.74 -7.35 -12.60
C TYR A 425 -26.28 -7.86 -11.26
N GLY A 426 -25.73 -7.34 -10.16
CA GLY A 426 -26.16 -7.63 -8.81
C GLY A 426 -25.97 -6.44 -7.86
N ASN A 427 -26.56 -6.55 -6.69
CA ASN A 427 -26.37 -5.63 -5.58
C ASN A 427 -25.95 -6.39 -4.34
N CYS A 428 -24.98 -5.82 -3.63
CA CYS A 428 -24.47 -6.34 -2.38
C CYS A 428 -24.88 -5.46 -1.20
N SER A 429 -24.96 -6.10 -0.04
CA SER A 429 -24.94 -5.54 1.30
C SER A 429 -23.65 -6.01 2.00
N ARG A 430 -23.50 -5.73 3.29
CA ARG A 430 -22.35 -6.24 4.06
C ARG A 430 -22.28 -7.76 4.13
N THR A 431 -23.42 -8.47 4.04
CA THR A 431 -23.49 -9.92 4.31
C THR A 431 -24.19 -10.70 3.21
N THR A 432 -24.77 -10.04 2.22
CA THR A 432 -25.57 -10.68 1.17
C THR A 432 -25.35 -10.02 -0.17
N CYS A 433 -25.40 -10.79 -1.24
CA CYS A 433 -25.42 -10.28 -2.61
C CYS A 433 -26.47 -11.03 -3.42
N GLN A 434 -27.17 -10.32 -4.32
CA GLN A 434 -28.23 -10.88 -5.15
C GLN A 434 -28.27 -10.24 -6.53
N GLY A 435 -28.73 -10.99 -7.53
CA GLY A 435 -28.91 -10.49 -8.89
C GLY A 435 -29.95 -9.38 -8.98
N ASP A 436 -29.66 -8.36 -9.77
CA ASP A 436 -30.49 -7.17 -9.97
C ASP A 436 -30.15 -6.54 -11.33
N ALA A 437 -31.14 -6.31 -12.20
CA ALA A 437 -30.93 -5.74 -13.54
C ALA A 437 -30.35 -4.32 -13.53
N HIS A 438 -30.50 -3.59 -12.42
CA HIS A 438 -29.90 -2.26 -12.20
C HIS A 438 -28.77 -2.31 -11.17
N GLY A 439 -28.20 -3.50 -10.98
CA GLY A 439 -27.16 -3.77 -10.00
C GLY A 439 -25.89 -2.95 -10.21
N ARG A 440 -25.27 -2.60 -9.09
CA ARG A 440 -24.01 -1.84 -9.00
C ARG A 440 -22.76 -2.71 -9.13
N TYR A 441 -22.95 -4.02 -9.24
CA TYR A 441 -21.89 -5.03 -9.29
C TYR A 441 -22.08 -5.93 -10.52
N TYR A 442 -20.98 -6.40 -11.09
CA TYR A 442 -20.98 -7.58 -11.97
C TYR A 442 -21.04 -8.83 -11.09
N GLU A 443 -22.02 -9.70 -11.35
CA GLU A 443 -21.99 -11.08 -10.85
C GLU A 443 -21.13 -11.90 -11.81
N VAL A 444 -20.05 -12.49 -11.28
CA VAL A 444 -19.04 -13.22 -12.04
C VAL A 444 -18.99 -14.66 -11.55
N VAL A 445 -19.04 -15.61 -12.48
CA VAL A 445 -18.85 -17.03 -12.20
C VAL A 445 -17.52 -17.46 -12.81
N TRP A 446 -16.65 -18.03 -11.98
CA TRP A 446 -15.34 -18.51 -12.39
C TRP A 446 -15.43 -19.86 -13.11
N HIS A 447 -14.60 -20.03 -14.12
CA HIS A 447 -14.39 -21.28 -14.84
C HIS A 447 -13.07 -21.93 -14.42
N GLU A 448 -12.07 -21.11 -14.09
CA GLU A 448 -10.76 -21.55 -13.65
C GLU A 448 -10.32 -20.73 -12.43
N GLY A 449 -9.84 -21.42 -11.40
CA GLY A 449 -9.45 -20.81 -10.14
C GLY A 449 -10.63 -20.32 -9.28
N THR A 450 -10.30 -19.60 -8.20
CA THR A 450 -11.27 -18.97 -7.28
C THR A 450 -10.63 -17.78 -6.57
N THR A 451 -11.45 -16.95 -5.93
CA THR A 451 -10.98 -15.95 -4.95
C THR A 451 -11.08 -16.47 -3.52
N GLN A 452 -10.42 -15.78 -2.60
CA GLN A 452 -10.44 -15.99 -1.13
C GLN A 452 -10.22 -14.64 -0.43
N ASP A 453 -10.39 -14.58 0.89
CA ASP A 453 -9.98 -13.43 1.70
C ASP A 453 -8.57 -12.94 1.33
N GLY A 454 -8.36 -11.64 1.27
CA GLY A 454 -7.15 -11.00 0.72
C GLY A 454 -7.21 -10.69 -0.77
N SER A 455 -8.10 -11.36 -1.52
CA SER A 455 -8.33 -11.04 -2.93
C SER A 455 -9.11 -9.73 -3.12
N SER A 456 -9.85 -9.30 -2.10
CA SER A 456 -10.62 -8.06 -2.12
C SER A 456 -9.83 -6.88 -2.67
N GLY A 457 -10.46 -6.08 -3.52
CA GLY A 457 -9.81 -4.96 -4.19
C GLY A 457 -9.10 -5.30 -5.50
N ALA A 458 -8.98 -6.58 -5.86
CA ALA A 458 -8.44 -7.00 -7.16
C ALA A 458 -9.30 -6.47 -8.32
N ALA A 459 -8.65 -5.97 -9.37
CA ALA A 459 -9.34 -5.50 -10.56
C ALA A 459 -9.96 -6.66 -11.36
N LEU A 460 -11.19 -6.46 -11.83
CA LEU A 460 -11.81 -7.28 -12.87
C LEU A 460 -11.35 -6.76 -14.23
N PHE A 461 -10.69 -7.59 -15.00
CA PHE A 461 -10.26 -7.27 -16.35
C PHE A 461 -11.19 -7.92 -17.38
N SER A 462 -11.57 -7.15 -18.40
CA SER A 462 -12.05 -7.74 -19.65
C SER A 462 -10.90 -8.43 -20.40
N TYR A 463 -11.21 -9.35 -21.32
CA TYR A 463 -10.18 -9.96 -22.18
C TYR A 463 -9.52 -8.97 -23.17
N SER A 464 -10.04 -7.75 -23.27
CA SER A 464 -9.33 -6.63 -23.93
C SER A 464 -8.28 -5.98 -23.02
N ASN A 465 -7.98 -6.57 -21.86
CA ASN A 465 -6.98 -6.15 -20.89
C ASN A 465 -7.24 -4.80 -20.20
N HIS A 466 -8.51 -4.38 -20.15
CA HIS A 466 -8.96 -3.16 -19.45
C HIS A 466 -9.66 -3.51 -18.14
N VAL A 467 -9.37 -2.73 -17.09
CA VAL A 467 -10.11 -2.76 -15.82
C VAL A 467 -11.55 -2.28 -16.07
N ILE A 468 -12.52 -3.05 -15.57
CA ILE A 468 -13.96 -2.76 -15.65
C ILE A 468 -14.65 -2.78 -14.29
N GLY A 469 -13.97 -3.25 -13.23
CA GLY A 469 -14.52 -3.33 -11.89
C GLY A 469 -13.51 -3.79 -10.85
N VAL A 470 -13.98 -3.97 -9.61
CA VAL A 470 -13.15 -4.34 -8.45
C VAL A 470 -13.85 -5.40 -7.61
N LEU A 471 -13.13 -6.44 -7.18
CA LEU A 471 -13.68 -7.48 -6.32
C LEU A 471 -14.14 -6.91 -4.97
N HIS A 472 -15.44 -7.04 -4.71
CA HIS A 472 -16.05 -6.82 -3.39
C HIS A 472 -15.90 -8.08 -2.52
N GLY A 473 -16.20 -9.24 -3.11
CA GLY A 473 -16.23 -10.53 -2.46
C GLY A 473 -17.36 -11.38 -3.02
N GLY A 474 -17.64 -12.51 -2.39
CA GLY A 474 -18.73 -13.38 -2.81
C GLY A 474 -18.66 -14.76 -2.19
N PHE A 475 -19.10 -15.74 -2.96
CA PHE A 475 -19.34 -17.10 -2.46
C PHE A 475 -18.53 -18.15 -3.20
N ALA A 476 -17.66 -17.75 -4.14
CA ALA A 476 -16.82 -18.68 -4.87
C ALA A 476 -15.79 -19.31 -3.92
N SER A 477 -15.54 -20.60 -4.11
CA SER A 477 -14.46 -21.32 -3.45
C SER A 477 -14.07 -22.52 -4.30
N CYS A 478 -12.97 -23.20 -3.96
CA CYS A 478 -12.60 -24.42 -4.66
C CYS A 478 -13.64 -25.55 -4.58
N THR A 479 -14.50 -25.54 -3.56
CA THR A 479 -15.60 -26.50 -3.41
C THR A 479 -16.94 -25.96 -3.92
N ALA A 480 -17.00 -24.67 -4.27
CA ALA A 480 -18.20 -23.96 -4.68
C ALA A 480 -17.96 -23.13 -5.95
N GLN A 481 -17.31 -23.70 -6.96
CA GLN A 481 -16.90 -22.97 -8.19
C GLN A 481 -18.07 -22.38 -9.00
N SER A 482 -19.29 -22.93 -8.86
CA SER A 482 -20.49 -22.39 -9.52
C SER A 482 -21.12 -21.21 -8.78
N ARG A 483 -20.66 -20.91 -7.57
CA ARG A 483 -21.13 -19.77 -6.79
C ARG A 483 -20.41 -18.49 -7.25
N PRO A 484 -21.12 -17.36 -7.35
CA PRO A 484 -20.53 -16.17 -7.93
C PRO A 484 -19.72 -15.35 -6.92
N ASP A 485 -18.79 -14.58 -7.47
CA ASP A 485 -18.25 -13.38 -6.84
C ASP A 485 -18.84 -12.11 -7.46
N TYR A 486 -18.78 -11.02 -6.72
CA TYR A 486 -19.36 -9.74 -7.08
C TYR A 486 -18.26 -8.68 -7.19
N HIS A 487 -18.27 -7.96 -8.31
CA HIS A 487 -17.28 -6.94 -8.60
C HIS A 487 -17.95 -5.59 -8.80
N GLY A 488 -17.60 -4.60 -7.98
CA GLY A 488 -18.07 -3.23 -8.11
C GLY A 488 -17.80 -2.67 -9.49
N ARG A 489 -18.80 -2.06 -10.11
CA ARG A 489 -18.75 -1.54 -11.48
C ARG A 489 -17.94 -0.25 -11.58
N LEU A 490 -16.90 -0.23 -12.43
CA LEU A 490 -16.06 0.96 -12.62
C LEU A 490 -16.83 2.12 -13.27
N ASP A 491 -17.73 1.85 -14.23
CA ASP A 491 -18.49 2.91 -14.93
C ASP A 491 -19.27 3.80 -13.94
N LEU A 492 -19.83 3.20 -12.88
CA LEU A 492 -20.55 3.95 -11.85
C LEU A 492 -19.61 4.71 -10.91
N ALA A 493 -18.51 4.10 -10.47
CA ALA A 493 -17.54 4.75 -9.59
C ALA A 493 -16.78 5.89 -10.29
N PHE A 494 -16.54 5.72 -11.60
CA PHE A 494 -15.96 6.72 -12.48
C PHE A 494 -16.81 7.99 -12.51
N GLU A 495 -18.10 7.84 -12.80
CA GLU A 495 -19.04 8.97 -12.83
C GLU A 495 -19.25 9.60 -11.45
N ALA A 496 -19.22 8.80 -10.39
CA ALA A 496 -19.38 9.26 -9.01
C ALA A 496 -18.22 10.13 -8.51
N GLY A 497 -17.04 10.05 -9.12
CA GLY A 497 -15.94 10.95 -8.76
C GLY A 497 -14.55 10.56 -9.24
N MET A 498 -14.28 9.30 -9.62
CA MET A 498 -12.92 8.93 -10.04
C MET A 498 -12.47 9.65 -11.33
N LYS A 499 -13.42 10.08 -12.18
CA LYS A 499 -13.12 10.87 -13.39
C LYS A 499 -12.37 12.17 -13.11
N ASN A 500 -12.52 12.74 -11.90
CA ASN A 500 -11.81 13.95 -11.48
C ASN A 500 -10.29 13.74 -11.36
N TYR A 501 -9.83 12.49 -11.34
CA TYR A 501 -8.42 12.12 -11.26
C TYR A 501 -7.97 11.39 -12.53
N LEU A 502 -8.69 10.33 -12.93
CA LEU A 502 -8.29 9.48 -14.05
C LEU A 502 -8.49 10.15 -15.42
N ALA A 503 -9.40 11.12 -15.51
CA ALA A 503 -9.67 11.89 -16.73
C ALA A 503 -9.52 13.40 -16.48
N ALA A 504 -8.68 13.80 -15.54
CA ALA A 504 -8.39 15.21 -15.29
C ALA A 504 -7.76 15.88 -16.52
N ALA A 505 -8.11 17.13 -16.81
CA ALA A 505 -7.49 17.92 -17.89
C ALA A 505 -6.14 18.52 -17.51
N GLN A 506 -5.78 18.46 -16.22
CA GLN A 506 -4.47 18.87 -15.69
C GLN A 506 -4.05 17.93 -14.57
N ARG A 507 -2.74 17.82 -14.33
CA ARG A 507 -2.20 17.00 -13.24
C ARG A 507 -2.80 17.44 -11.89
N PRO A 508 -3.55 16.58 -11.18
CA PRO A 508 -4.14 16.97 -9.90
C PRO A 508 -3.05 17.20 -8.84
N ARG A 509 -3.33 18.11 -7.89
CA ARG A 509 -2.50 18.36 -6.70
C ARG A 509 -3.25 17.86 -5.47
N PHE A 510 -2.58 17.12 -4.60
CA PHE A 510 -3.17 16.51 -3.41
C PHE A 510 -2.17 16.46 -2.25
#